data_AF-A0A524MQP0-F1
#
_entry.id   AF-A0A524MQP0-F1
#
_cell.length_a   1.000
_cell.length_b   1.000
_cell.length_c   1.000
_cell.angle_alpha   90.00
_cell.angle_beta   90.00
_cell.angle_gamma   90.00
#
_symmetry.space_group_name_H-M   'P 1'
#
loop_
_entity.id
_entity.type
_entity.pdbx_description
1 polymer ?
#
loop_
_entity_poly.entity_id
_entity_poly.type
_entity_poly.pdbx_seq_one_letter_code
_entity_poly.pdbx_strand_id
1 'polypeptide(L)'
;MDELLETDGSPRPIARDLIELLHRIGLDEVRERQRVSDLEILTMGISFPVYSDGENIDRAWPFDIIPRLIDGDEWSVVERGLAQRLRALNRFIDDIYNDQKIIADGVFPAELLEDSANYRAECRGVHPKFGVWAHISGSDLVRAGDGQLYVLEDNLRVPSGVSYVLENRAVAKRAFPELFQQYRIRPVDAYTDELNKLLSSLAPADRRDPTIVVLTPGIFNSAYFEHSFLAQRMGAELVEGQDLVVGDDDCVYMKTIQGLERVDVIYRRIDDLFIDPEVFLPDSMLGVPGLMRAWKAGNVGIANAPGAGVADDKVVYAWVPDMVRYYLGEEPLIPNV
;
A
#
# COMPACT_ATOMS: atom_id res chain seq x y z
N MET A 1 19.72 -17.73 -4.42
CA MET A 1 19.26 -18.99 -3.82
C MET A 1 17.93 -19.34 -4.49
N ASP A 2 17.65 -20.62 -4.75
CA ASP A 2 16.35 -21.05 -5.30
C ASP A 2 15.33 -21.31 -4.16
N GLU A 3 14.08 -20.90 -4.36
CA GLU A 3 13.00 -20.99 -3.35
C GLU A 3 12.32 -22.37 -3.32
N LEU A 4 12.51 -23.20 -4.35
CA LEU A 4 11.90 -24.52 -4.46
C LEU A 4 12.93 -25.66 -4.30
N LEU A 5 14.17 -25.41 -4.72
CA LEU A 5 15.23 -26.41 -4.77
C LEU A 5 16.39 -26.10 -3.84
N GLU A 6 16.97 -27.14 -3.27
CA GLU A 6 18.27 -27.11 -2.59
C GLU A 6 19.41 -27.11 -3.62
N THR A 7 20.65 -26.87 -3.16
CA THR A 7 21.82 -26.80 -4.05
C THR A 7 22.15 -28.12 -4.75
N ASP A 8 21.69 -29.26 -4.21
CA ASP A 8 21.81 -30.59 -4.82
C ASP A 8 20.67 -30.92 -5.78
N GLY A 9 19.73 -29.99 -6.00
CA GLY A 9 18.57 -30.15 -6.86
C GLY A 9 17.39 -30.88 -6.22
N SER A 10 17.49 -31.25 -4.94
CA SER A 10 16.37 -31.84 -4.21
C SER A 10 15.32 -30.80 -3.81
N PRO A 11 14.03 -31.17 -3.72
CA PRO A 11 12.97 -30.27 -3.24
C PRO A 11 13.21 -29.80 -1.80
N ARG A 12 13.12 -28.49 -1.57
CA ARG A 12 13.02 -27.93 -0.22
C ARG A 12 11.80 -28.53 0.50
N PRO A 13 11.83 -28.70 1.84
CA PRO A 13 10.73 -29.31 2.59
C PRO A 13 9.35 -28.70 2.29
N ILE A 14 9.25 -27.36 2.25
CA ILE A 14 8.01 -26.65 1.94
C ILE A 14 7.53 -26.83 0.50
N ALA A 15 8.42 -27.17 -0.43
CA ALA A 15 8.11 -27.28 -1.85
C ALA A 15 7.85 -28.73 -2.31
N ARG A 16 7.94 -29.72 -1.41
CA ARG A 16 7.81 -31.15 -1.76
C ARG A 16 6.49 -31.48 -2.44
N ASP A 17 5.35 -31.12 -1.83
CA ASP A 17 4.04 -31.46 -2.40
C ASP A 17 3.79 -30.72 -3.71
N LEU A 18 4.35 -29.51 -3.86
CA LEU A 18 4.29 -28.74 -5.11
C LEU A 18 5.07 -29.47 -6.21
N ILE A 19 6.32 -29.86 -5.93
CA ILE A 19 7.17 -30.54 -6.90
C ILE A 19 6.59 -31.92 -7.26
N GLU A 20 6.04 -32.66 -6.29
CA GLU A 20 5.35 -33.93 -6.56
C GLU A 20 4.11 -33.74 -7.44
N LEU A 21 3.31 -32.70 -7.18
CA LEU A 21 2.16 -32.34 -8.02
C LEU A 21 2.61 -32.02 -9.45
N LEU A 22 3.62 -31.17 -9.62
CA LEU A 22 4.14 -30.76 -10.93
C LEU A 22 4.65 -31.98 -11.73
N HIS A 23 5.36 -32.90 -11.07
CA HIS A 23 5.77 -34.16 -11.70
C HIS A 23 4.58 -35.04 -12.10
N ARG A 24 3.55 -35.13 -11.25
CA ARG A 24 2.37 -35.95 -11.48
C ARG A 24 1.53 -35.46 -12.66
N ILE A 25 1.33 -34.16 -12.78
CA ILE A 25 0.51 -33.57 -13.86
C ILE A 25 1.29 -33.43 -15.17
N GLY A 26 2.61 -33.27 -15.09
CA GLY A 26 3.47 -33.11 -16.25
C GLY A 26 3.41 -31.73 -16.89
N LEU A 27 4.40 -31.44 -17.74
CA LEU A 27 4.62 -30.10 -18.30
C LEU A 27 3.49 -29.62 -19.22
N ASP A 28 2.84 -30.53 -19.95
CA ASP A 28 1.77 -30.16 -20.88
C ASP A 28 0.53 -29.65 -20.13
N GLU A 29 0.19 -30.28 -19.00
CA GLU A 29 -0.90 -29.83 -18.13
C GLU A 29 -0.55 -28.51 -17.42
N VAL A 30 0.71 -28.33 -16.98
CA VAL A 30 1.19 -27.05 -16.44
C VAL A 30 1.01 -25.91 -17.45
N ARG A 31 1.39 -26.14 -18.72
CA ARG A 31 1.22 -25.16 -19.79
C ARG A 31 -0.24 -24.86 -20.09
N GLU A 32 -1.11 -25.86 -20.05
CA GLU A 32 -2.54 -25.66 -20.25
C GLU A 32 -3.16 -24.86 -19.09
N ARG A 33 -2.79 -25.16 -17.84
CA ARG A 33 -3.20 -24.37 -16.66
C ARG A 33 -2.73 -22.93 -16.74
N GLN A 34 -1.50 -22.68 -17.22
CA GLN A 34 -0.98 -21.33 -17.46
C GLN A 34 -1.84 -20.60 -18.50
N ARG A 35 -2.09 -21.24 -19.66
CA ARG A 35 -2.90 -20.67 -20.75
C ARG A 35 -4.32 -20.33 -20.30
N VAL A 36 -4.94 -21.18 -19.48
CA VAL A 36 -6.26 -20.92 -18.90
C VAL A 36 -6.21 -19.76 -17.92
N SER A 37 -5.18 -19.69 -17.08
CA SER A 37 -4.98 -18.59 -16.12
C SER A 37 -4.79 -17.24 -16.84
N ASP A 38 -4.01 -17.20 -17.92
CA ASP A 38 -3.80 -16.00 -18.74
C ASP A 38 -5.11 -15.49 -19.36
N LEU A 39 -5.95 -16.40 -19.86
CA LEU A 39 -7.27 -16.06 -20.38
C LEU A 39 -8.21 -15.55 -19.30
N GLU A 40 -8.10 -16.09 -18.09
CA GLU A 40 -8.89 -15.66 -16.94
C GLU A 40 -8.55 -14.22 -16.54
N ILE A 41 -7.25 -13.90 -16.46
CA ILE A 41 -6.75 -12.54 -16.17
C ILE A 41 -7.24 -11.53 -17.20
N LEU A 42 -7.18 -11.91 -18.49
CA LEU A 42 -7.74 -11.12 -19.58
C LEU A 42 -9.24 -10.86 -19.39
N THR A 43 -10.00 -11.90 -19.01
CA THR A 43 -11.46 -11.82 -18.85
C THR A 43 -11.86 -11.00 -17.62
N MET A 44 -11.07 -11.03 -16.55
CA MET A 44 -11.29 -10.22 -15.35
C MET A 44 -10.94 -8.75 -15.56
N GLY A 45 -10.34 -8.39 -16.70
CA GLY A 45 -9.95 -7.02 -17.00
C GLY A 45 -8.78 -6.51 -16.16
N ILE A 46 -7.95 -7.42 -15.64
CA ILE A 46 -6.73 -7.07 -14.90
C ILE A 46 -5.68 -6.63 -15.94
N SER A 47 -5.74 -5.37 -16.33
CA SER A 47 -4.79 -4.76 -17.25
C SER A 47 -3.87 -3.77 -16.56
N PHE A 48 -2.73 -3.52 -17.19
CA PHE A 48 -1.91 -2.34 -16.91
C PHE A 48 -1.67 -1.60 -18.24
N PRO A 49 -1.76 -0.27 -18.26
CA PRO A 49 -1.40 0.49 -19.44
C PRO A 49 0.13 0.43 -19.61
N VAL A 50 0.58 -0.09 -20.75
CA VAL A 50 1.98 0.03 -21.16
C VAL A 50 2.10 1.25 -22.06
N TYR A 51 2.84 2.26 -21.61
CA TYR A 51 3.26 3.35 -22.47
C TYR A 51 4.38 2.86 -23.39
N SER A 52 4.02 2.32 -24.54
CA SER A 52 4.93 2.08 -25.66
C SER A 52 4.46 2.87 -26.87
N ASP A 53 5.30 3.78 -27.36
CA ASP A 53 5.16 4.47 -28.65
C ASP A 53 3.79 5.16 -28.92
N GLY A 54 3.24 5.85 -27.92
CA GLY A 54 2.09 6.74 -28.11
C GLY A 54 0.73 6.05 -28.26
N GLU A 55 0.66 4.72 -28.16
CA GLU A 55 -0.59 3.96 -28.05
C GLU A 55 -0.73 3.39 -26.63
N ASN A 56 -1.87 3.67 -25.98
CA ASN A 56 -2.28 2.97 -24.76
C ASN A 56 -2.71 1.56 -25.16
N ILE A 57 -1.79 0.60 -25.09
CA ILE A 57 -2.13 -0.82 -25.23
C ILE A 57 -2.32 -1.38 -23.83
N ASP A 58 -3.57 -1.65 -23.47
CA ASP A 58 -3.89 -2.45 -22.29
C ASP A 58 -3.26 -3.84 -22.47
N ARG A 59 -2.24 -4.15 -21.65
CA ARG A 59 -1.67 -5.50 -21.60
C ARG A 59 -2.22 -6.24 -20.39
N ALA A 60 -2.53 -7.51 -20.58
CA ALA A 60 -2.79 -8.41 -19.48
C ALA A 60 -1.58 -8.49 -18.57
N TRP A 61 -1.84 -8.47 -17.27
CA TRP A 61 -0.82 -8.68 -16.26
C TRP A 61 -0.12 -10.04 -16.45
N PRO A 62 1.23 -10.09 -16.55
CA PRO A 62 1.94 -11.36 -16.66
C PRO A 62 1.84 -12.11 -15.33
N PHE A 63 1.29 -13.31 -15.37
CA PHE A 63 1.10 -14.17 -14.21
C PHE A 63 1.87 -15.47 -14.39
N ASP A 64 2.58 -15.90 -13.36
CA ASP A 64 3.17 -17.24 -13.29
C ASP A 64 2.32 -18.07 -12.32
N ILE A 65 1.83 -19.22 -12.80
CA ILE A 65 1.01 -20.10 -11.97
C ILE A 65 1.81 -20.74 -10.82
N ILE A 66 3.14 -20.83 -10.93
CA ILE A 66 3.99 -21.45 -9.92
C ILE A 66 4.09 -20.53 -8.70
N PRO A 67 3.53 -20.93 -7.54
CA PRO A 67 3.46 -20.04 -6.40
C PRO A 67 4.82 -19.89 -5.71
N ARG A 68 5.09 -18.69 -5.19
CA ARG A 68 6.15 -18.49 -4.20
C ARG A 68 5.66 -18.93 -2.83
N LEU A 69 6.19 -20.06 -2.34
CA LEU A 69 5.88 -20.58 -1.02
C LEU A 69 6.72 -19.87 0.04
N ILE A 70 6.08 -19.43 1.12
CA ILE A 70 6.72 -18.84 2.29
C ILE A 70 6.22 -19.60 3.51
N ASP A 71 7.14 -19.99 4.40
CA ASP A 71 6.78 -20.74 5.59
C ASP A 71 5.96 -19.86 6.56
N GLY A 72 4.99 -20.47 7.25
CA GLY A 72 4.10 -19.74 8.14
C GLY A 72 4.82 -19.15 9.36
N ASP A 73 5.81 -19.84 9.91
CA ASP A 73 6.57 -19.36 11.06
C ASP A 73 7.52 -18.25 10.62
N GLU A 74 8.17 -18.40 9.46
CA GLU A 74 8.95 -17.34 8.84
C GLU A 74 8.11 -16.06 8.63
N TRP A 75 6.96 -16.19 7.97
CA TRP A 75 6.08 -15.05 7.71
C TRP A 75 5.60 -14.38 9.01
N SER A 76 5.41 -15.15 10.09
CA SER A 76 5.01 -14.60 11.39
C SER A 76 6.11 -13.75 12.04
N VAL A 77 7.38 -13.99 11.72
CA VAL A 77 8.48 -13.09 12.12
C VAL A 77 8.43 -11.81 11.28
N VAL A 78 8.28 -11.95 9.96
CA VAL A 78 8.18 -10.82 9.02
C VAL A 78 7.03 -9.89 9.40
N GLU A 79 5.83 -10.42 9.59
CA GLU A 79 4.62 -9.69 9.97
C GLU A 79 4.84 -8.83 11.23
N ARG A 80 5.42 -9.43 12.28
CA ARG A 80 5.73 -8.70 13.53
C ARG A 80 6.80 -7.63 13.32
N GLY A 81 7.80 -7.91 12.50
CA GLY A 81 8.86 -6.95 12.17
C GLY A 81 8.35 -5.77 11.36
N LEU A 82 7.52 -6.00 10.35
CA LEU A 82 6.88 -4.93 9.57
C LEU A 82 5.94 -4.09 10.44
N ALA A 83 5.16 -4.71 11.34
CA ALA A 83 4.32 -3.98 12.28
C ALA A 83 5.14 -3.13 13.28
N GLN A 84 6.27 -3.64 13.78
CA GLN A 84 7.20 -2.86 14.61
C GLN A 84 7.77 -1.69 13.83
N ARG A 85 8.25 -1.94 12.60
CA ARG A 85 8.84 -0.94 11.72
C ARG A 85 7.86 0.20 11.42
N LEU A 86 6.62 -0.12 11.07
CA LEU A 86 5.59 0.88 10.78
C LEU A 86 5.24 1.74 12.02
N ARG A 87 5.27 1.16 13.24
CA ARG A 87 5.11 1.94 14.48
C ARG A 87 6.25 2.95 14.68
N ALA A 88 7.49 2.55 14.40
CA ALA A 88 8.64 3.44 14.50
C ALA A 88 8.60 4.53 13.42
N LEU A 89 8.26 4.18 12.17
CA LEU A 89 8.13 5.13 11.06
C LEU A 89 7.03 6.18 11.34
N ASN A 90 5.87 5.78 11.87
CA ASN A 90 4.83 6.74 12.24
C ASN A 90 5.28 7.71 13.34
N ARG A 91 6.02 7.24 14.35
CA ARG A 91 6.60 8.10 15.38
C ARG A 91 7.67 9.04 14.83
N PHE A 92 8.48 8.55 13.88
CA PHE A 92 9.46 9.36 13.18
C PHE A 92 8.80 10.49 12.38
N ILE A 93 7.78 10.19 11.56
CA ILE A 93 7.07 11.20 10.78
C ILE A 93 6.47 12.26 11.71
N ASP A 94 5.82 11.84 12.80
CA ASP A 94 5.25 12.77 13.79
C ASP A 94 6.32 13.66 14.44
N ASP A 95 7.46 13.09 14.87
CA ASP A 95 8.54 13.87 15.49
C ASP A 95 9.15 14.88 14.50
N ILE A 96 9.36 14.48 13.25
CA ILE A 96 9.96 15.32 12.20
C ILE A 96 9.11 16.55 11.84
N TYR A 97 7.79 16.44 11.91
CA TYR A 97 6.90 17.57 11.71
C TYR A 97 6.66 18.42 12.96
N ASN A 98 7.12 17.96 14.13
CA ASN A 98 6.83 18.57 15.42
C ASN A 98 8.12 18.83 16.23
N ASP A 99 8.38 18.07 17.29
CA ASP A 99 9.43 18.39 18.27
C ASP A 99 10.87 18.14 17.76
N GLN A 100 11.04 17.34 16.70
CA GLN A 100 12.32 16.95 16.11
C GLN A 100 13.35 16.43 17.14
N LYS A 101 12.88 15.67 18.14
CA LYS A 101 13.70 15.15 19.23
C LYS A 101 14.78 14.18 18.75
N ILE A 102 14.49 13.33 17.77
CA ILE A 102 15.47 12.41 17.20
C ILE A 102 16.67 13.13 16.58
N ILE A 103 16.46 14.34 16.06
CA ILE A 103 17.52 15.21 15.54
C ILE A 103 18.26 15.88 16.70
N ALA A 104 17.52 16.45 17.66
CA ALA A 104 18.11 17.11 18.83
C ALA A 104 18.99 16.16 19.67
N ASP A 105 18.61 14.89 19.76
CA ASP A 105 19.35 13.84 20.46
C ASP A 105 20.50 13.25 19.61
N GLY A 106 20.68 13.71 18.37
CA GLY A 106 21.77 13.32 17.48
C GLY A 106 21.63 11.91 16.89
N VAL A 107 20.44 11.32 16.94
CA VAL A 107 20.16 9.98 16.39
C VAL A 107 19.89 10.05 14.90
N PHE A 108 19.25 11.12 14.39
CA PHE A 108 19.04 11.33 12.96
C PHE A 108 19.70 12.65 12.51
N PRO A 109 20.50 12.66 11.44
CA PRO A 109 21.19 13.87 10.97
C PRO A 109 20.21 14.87 10.34
N ALA A 110 20.31 16.14 10.74
CA ALA A 110 19.41 17.21 10.28
C ALA A 110 19.53 17.45 8.77
N GLU A 111 20.72 17.28 8.21
CA GLU A 111 21.05 17.56 6.81
C GLU A 111 20.23 16.68 5.86
N LEU A 112 19.90 15.45 6.26
CA LEU A 112 19.06 14.55 5.47
C LEU A 112 17.61 15.03 5.35
N LEU A 113 17.14 15.82 6.33
CA LEU A 113 15.81 16.40 6.28
C LEU A 113 15.78 17.69 5.46
N GLU A 114 16.80 18.55 5.62
CA GLU A 114 16.89 19.85 4.95
C GLU A 114 16.85 19.72 3.41
N ASP A 115 17.47 18.66 2.89
CA ASP A 115 17.53 18.39 1.45
C ASP A 115 16.40 17.47 0.93
N SER A 116 15.51 16.98 1.81
CA SER A 116 14.49 16.02 1.38
C SER A 116 13.38 16.68 0.56
N ALA A 117 13.28 16.28 -0.71
CA ALA A 117 12.19 16.68 -1.60
C ALA A 117 10.82 16.14 -1.16
N ASN A 118 10.78 15.22 -0.19
CA ASN A 118 9.55 14.64 0.35
C ASN A 118 9.11 15.31 1.67
N TYR A 119 9.92 16.21 2.23
CA TYR A 119 9.46 17.03 3.35
C TYR A 119 8.38 18.01 2.88
N ARG A 120 7.38 18.22 3.74
CA ARG A 120 6.21 19.08 3.47
C ARG A 120 6.07 20.07 4.62
N ALA A 121 6.66 21.25 4.49
CA ALA A 121 6.63 22.26 5.56
C ALA A 121 5.20 22.63 5.97
N GLU A 122 4.25 22.44 5.08
CA GLU A 122 2.82 22.62 5.27
C GLU A 122 2.24 21.67 6.31
N CYS A 123 2.90 20.55 6.63
CA CYS A 123 2.45 19.59 7.65
C CYS A 123 3.02 19.86 9.06
N ARG A 124 3.83 20.90 9.24
CA ARG A 124 4.37 21.27 10.56
C ARG A 124 3.27 21.56 11.58
N GLY A 125 3.43 21.05 12.80
CA GLY A 125 2.47 21.25 13.88
C GLY A 125 1.17 20.44 13.75
N VAL A 126 1.06 19.57 12.74
CA VAL A 126 -0.10 18.71 12.55
C VAL A 126 0.10 17.41 13.34
N HIS A 127 -0.96 16.96 14.01
CA HIS A 127 -1.04 15.66 14.66
C HIS A 127 -2.26 14.90 14.13
N PRO A 128 -2.08 13.98 13.17
CA PRO A 128 -3.17 13.17 12.67
C PRO A 128 -3.85 12.35 13.77
N LYS A 129 -5.09 11.93 13.52
CA LYS A 129 -5.82 11.06 14.44
C LYS A 129 -5.00 9.81 14.77
N PHE A 130 -4.96 9.45 16.05
CA PHE A 130 -4.15 8.34 16.58
C PHE A 130 -2.62 8.48 16.40
N GLY A 131 -2.11 9.62 15.93
CA GLY A 131 -0.70 9.80 15.59
C GLY A 131 -0.24 8.94 14.41
N VAL A 132 -1.18 8.55 13.52
CA VAL A 132 -0.90 7.69 12.36
C VAL A 132 -0.85 8.53 11.09
N TRP A 133 0.31 8.55 10.46
CA TRP A 133 0.60 9.22 9.20
C TRP A 133 0.50 8.23 8.03
N ALA A 134 1.27 7.14 8.11
CA ALA A 134 1.23 6.02 7.17
C ALA A 134 0.26 4.96 7.69
N HIS A 135 -0.95 4.96 7.13
CA HIS A 135 -2.01 4.02 7.48
C HIS A 135 -1.81 2.68 6.78
N ILE A 136 -1.35 2.75 5.54
CA ILE A 136 -0.98 1.61 4.70
C ILE A 136 0.49 1.77 4.34
N SER A 137 1.26 0.69 4.43
CA SER A 137 2.67 0.67 4.05
C SER A 137 2.92 -0.52 3.15
N GLY A 138 3.59 -0.29 2.03
CA GLY A 138 4.10 -1.34 1.16
C GLY A 138 5.60 -1.51 1.40
N SER A 139 6.01 -2.58 2.08
CA SER A 139 7.43 -2.87 2.30
C SER A 139 7.94 -3.89 1.29
N ASP A 140 9.01 -3.54 0.59
CA ASP A 140 9.66 -4.43 -0.36
C ASP A 140 10.64 -5.35 0.35
N LEU A 141 10.48 -6.66 0.13
CA LEU A 141 11.26 -7.69 0.79
C LEU A 141 12.11 -8.48 -0.22
N VAL A 142 13.38 -8.65 0.11
CA VAL A 142 14.30 -9.52 -0.64
C VAL A 142 14.80 -10.65 0.25
N ARG A 143 14.91 -11.86 -0.32
CA ARG A 143 15.59 -12.97 0.34
C ARG A 143 17.07 -12.94 -0.05
N ALA A 144 17.96 -12.73 0.91
CA ALA A 144 19.40 -12.68 0.67
C ALA A 144 20.03 -14.09 0.60
N GLY A 145 21.34 -14.15 0.35
CA GLY A 145 22.07 -15.41 0.18
C GLY A 145 22.18 -16.27 1.44
N ASP A 146 21.99 -15.68 2.62
CA ASP A 146 21.90 -16.36 3.91
C ASP A 146 20.52 -16.97 4.19
N GLY A 147 19.57 -16.74 3.28
CA GLY A 147 18.20 -17.22 3.36
C GLY A 147 17.28 -16.34 4.21
N GLN A 148 17.72 -15.22 4.78
CA GLN A 148 16.82 -14.32 5.52
C GLN A 148 16.10 -13.32 4.60
N LEU A 149 14.93 -12.86 5.03
CA LEU A 149 14.19 -11.77 4.39
C LEU A 149 14.63 -10.43 4.96
N TYR A 150 14.96 -9.50 4.07
CA TYR A 150 15.40 -8.15 4.38
C TYR A 150 14.45 -7.13 3.79
N VAL A 151 14.23 -6.02 4.50
CA VAL A 151 13.51 -4.86 3.97
C VAL A 151 14.46 -4.04 3.08
N LEU A 152 14.02 -3.77 1.85
CA LEU A 152 14.71 -2.91 0.88
C LEU A 152 14.22 -1.46 0.96
N GLU A 153 12.91 -1.27 0.95
CA GLU A 153 12.26 0.05 0.97
C GLU A 153 10.86 -0.03 1.59
N ASP A 154 10.32 1.12 2.02
CA ASP A 154 8.95 1.26 2.53
C ASP A 154 8.20 2.36 1.78
N ASN A 155 7.20 1.96 1.02
CA ASN A 155 6.32 2.86 0.29
C ASN A 155 5.20 3.37 1.22
N LEU A 156 5.36 4.61 1.71
CA LEU A 156 4.47 5.24 2.69
C LEU A 156 3.56 6.32 2.11
N ARG A 157 3.69 6.63 0.82
CA ARG A 157 2.84 7.61 0.12
C ARG A 157 1.54 6.96 -0.33
N VAL A 158 1.55 6.41 -1.54
CA VAL A 158 0.38 5.80 -2.20
C VAL A 158 0.75 4.38 -2.64
N PRO A 159 0.99 3.44 -1.69
CA PRO A 159 1.35 2.08 -2.05
C PRO A 159 0.24 1.42 -2.86
N SER A 160 0.63 0.62 -3.86
CA SER A 160 -0.25 -0.16 -4.73
C SER A 160 0.20 -1.62 -4.76
N GLY A 161 -0.62 -2.51 -5.31
CA GLY A 161 -0.27 -3.91 -5.53
C GLY A 161 -1.29 -4.91 -4.99
N VAL A 162 -2.20 -4.47 -4.11
CA VAL A 162 -3.04 -5.40 -3.35
C VAL A 162 -4.17 -6.00 -4.17
N SER A 163 -4.69 -5.30 -5.18
CA SER A 163 -5.68 -5.90 -6.09
C SER A 163 -5.08 -7.14 -6.78
N TYR A 164 -3.80 -7.06 -7.18
CA TYR A 164 -3.10 -8.20 -7.76
C TYR A 164 -2.92 -9.33 -6.77
N VAL A 165 -2.64 -9.07 -5.48
CA VAL A 165 -2.56 -10.13 -4.47
C VAL A 165 -3.87 -10.91 -4.36
N LEU A 166 -4.99 -10.19 -4.34
CA LEU A 166 -6.33 -10.76 -4.21
C LEU A 166 -6.71 -11.57 -5.47
N GLU A 167 -6.51 -10.99 -6.65
CA GLU A 167 -6.84 -11.63 -7.92
C GLU A 167 -5.90 -12.82 -8.22
N ASN A 168 -4.59 -12.68 -8.00
CA ASN A 168 -3.63 -13.77 -8.15
C ASN A 168 -3.99 -14.95 -7.25
N ARG A 169 -4.50 -14.69 -6.03
CA ARG A 169 -4.97 -15.76 -5.15
C ARG A 169 -6.19 -16.48 -5.70
N ALA A 170 -7.13 -15.74 -6.29
CA ALA A 170 -8.33 -16.31 -6.90
C ALA A 170 -7.98 -17.21 -8.11
N VAL A 171 -7.10 -16.73 -8.98
CA VAL A 171 -6.59 -17.49 -10.15
C VAL A 171 -5.79 -18.71 -9.70
N ALA A 172 -4.86 -18.55 -8.76
CA ALA A 172 -4.04 -19.65 -8.25
C ALA A 172 -4.88 -20.79 -7.65
N LYS A 173 -6.00 -20.46 -6.99
CA LYS A 173 -6.94 -21.45 -6.44
C LYS A 173 -7.63 -22.29 -7.51
N ARG A 174 -7.85 -21.72 -8.70
CA ARG A 174 -8.42 -22.42 -9.87
C ARG A 174 -7.35 -23.19 -10.62
N ALA A 175 -6.14 -22.63 -10.73
CA ALA A 175 -5.00 -23.26 -11.38
C ALA A 175 -4.50 -24.50 -10.61
N PHE A 176 -4.46 -24.45 -9.29
CA PHE A 176 -3.93 -25.53 -8.44
C PHE A 176 -4.82 -25.86 -7.23
N PRO A 177 -6.08 -26.29 -7.42
CA PRO A 177 -6.97 -26.63 -6.31
C PRO A 177 -6.39 -27.72 -5.40
N GLU A 178 -5.54 -28.61 -5.93
CA GLU A 178 -4.88 -29.66 -5.17
C GLU A 178 -3.94 -29.10 -4.10
N LEU A 179 -3.20 -28.03 -4.39
CA LEU A 179 -2.29 -27.40 -3.43
C LEU A 179 -3.07 -26.80 -2.26
N PHE A 180 -4.25 -26.24 -2.52
CA PHE A 180 -5.10 -25.67 -1.46
C PHE A 180 -5.72 -26.74 -0.56
N GLN A 181 -5.71 -28.01 -0.97
CA GLN A 181 -6.11 -29.14 -0.11
C GLN A 181 -4.93 -29.68 0.71
N GLN A 182 -3.71 -29.60 0.16
CA GLN A 182 -2.50 -30.11 0.80
C GLN A 182 -1.91 -29.11 1.81
N TYR A 183 -1.86 -27.83 1.45
CA TYR A 183 -1.30 -26.77 2.27
C TYR A 183 -2.37 -26.05 3.08
N ARG A 184 -2.00 -25.63 4.29
CA ARG A 184 -2.80 -24.70 5.11
C ARG A 184 -2.47 -23.26 4.73
N ILE A 185 -2.94 -22.83 3.55
CA ILE A 185 -2.68 -21.49 3.01
C ILE A 185 -3.49 -20.44 3.78
N ARG A 186 -2.84 -19.38 4.29
CA ARG A 186 -3.53 -18.28 4.97
C ARG A 186 -4.37 -17.46 3.98
N PRO A 187 -5.64 -17.12 4.31
CA PRO A 187 -6.49 -16.30 3.47
C PRO A 187 -5.97 -14.86 3.32
N VAL A 188 -6.35 -14.19 2.23
CA VAL A 188 -6.02 -12.77 1.96
C VAL A 188 -7.26 -11.92 1.67
N ASP A 189 -8.42 -12.56 1.50
CA ASP A 189 -9.71 -11.97 1.12
C ASP A 189 -10.28 -11.00 2.16
N ALA A 190 -9.82 -11.07 3.42
CA ALA A 190 -10.21 -10.12 4.47
C ALA A 190 -9.61 -8.72 4.30
N TYR A 191 -8.65 -8.51 3.38
CA TYR A 191 -7.93 -7.25 3.25
C TYR A 191 -8.87 -6.04 3.06
N THR A 192 -9.86 -6.15 2.18
CA THR A 192 -10.74 -5.01 1.86
C THR A 192 -11.66 -4.67 3.04
N ASP A 193 -12.06 -5.66 3.83
CA ASP A 193 -12.85 -5.46 5.04
C ASP A 193 -12.01 -4.77 6.12
N GLU A 194 -10.75 -5.18 6.31
CA GLU A 194 -9.84 -4.54 7.26
C GLU A 194 -9.46 -3.11 6.81
N LEU A 195 -9.29 -2.88 5.50
CA LEU A 195 -9.08 -1.53 4.96
C LEU A 195 -10.29 -0.64 5.20
N ASN A 196 -11.51 -1.13 4.96
CA ASN A 196 -12.73 -0.37 5.25
C ASN A 196 -12.85 -0.02 6.75
N LYS A 197 -12.55 -0.97 7.66
CA LYS A 197 -12.52 -0.71 9.11
C LYS A 197 -11.48 0.34 9.49
N LEU A 198 -10.27 0.24 8.91
CA LEU A 198 -9.21 1.22 9.11
C LEU A 198 -9.67 2.62 8.67
N LEU A 199 -10.21 2.74 7.46
CA LEU A 199 -10.66 4.03 6.92
C LEU A 199 -11.82 4.60 7.74
N SER A 200 -12.81 3.78 8.07
CA SER A 200 -13.94 4.16 8.95
C SER A 200 -13.47 4.71 10.29
N SER A 201 -12.38 4.17 10.85
CA SER A 201 -11.82 4.64 12.13
C SER A 201 -11.27 6.07 12.07
N LEU A 202 -10.94 6.57 10.88
CA LEU A 202 -10.42 7.93 10.66
C LEU A 202 -11.50 9.00 10.62
N ALA A 203 -12.77 8.61 10.51
CA ALA A 203 -13.88 9.55 10.46
C ALA A 203 -13.90 10.49 11.69
N PRO A 204 -14.39 11.73 11.55
CA PRO A 204 -14.63 12.62 12.68
C PRO A 204 -15.51 11.97 13.76
N ALA A 205 -15.31 12.33 15.03
CA ALA A 205 -15.81 11.57 16.19
C ALA A 205 -17.35 11.48 16.29
N ASP A 206 -18.09 12.32 15.58
CA ASP A 206 -19.55 12.40 15.55
C ASP A 206 -20.20 11.55 14.43
N ARG A 207 -19.41 10.93 13.56
CA ARG A 207 -19.91 10.16 12.40
C ARG A 207 -20.03 8.66 12.71
N ARG A 208 -21.27 8.16 12.79
CA ARG A 208 -21.57 6.73 13.02
C ARG A 208 -21.50 5.89 11.75
N ASP A 209 -21.83 6.48 10.62
CA ASP A 209 -21.84 5.84 9.30
C ASP A 209 -21.09 6.79 8.35
N PRO A 210 -19.75 6.69 8.29
CA PRO A 210 -18.94 7.67 7.59
C PRO A 210 -18.98 7.46 6.08
N THR A 211 -19.15 8.54 5.33
CA THR A 211 -19.02 8.51 3.86
C THR A 211 -17.53 8.44 3.51
N ILE A 212 -17.11 7.30 2.97
CA ILE A 212 -15.73 7.03 2.52
C ILE A 212 -15.66 7.17 1.00
N VAL A 213 -14.65 7.89 0.52
CA VAL A 213 -14.37 8.01 -0.92
C VAL A 213 -12.94 7.59 -1.25
N VAL A 214 -12.73 7.03 -2.44
CA VAL A 214 -11.42 6.79 -3.03
C VAL A 214 -11.14 7.89 -4.05
N LEU A 215 -10.23 8.80 -3.71
CA LEU A 215 -9.85 9.92 -4.58
C LEU A 215 -8.80 9.45 -5.58
N THR A 216 -9.16 9.41 -6.87
CA THR A 216 -8.33 8.91 -7.96
C THR A 216 -7.90 10.03 -8.92
N PRO A 217 -6.71 9.96 -9.52
CA PRO A 217 -6.29 10.87 -10.60
C PRO A 217 -6.97 10.58 -11.96
N GLY A 218 -7.84 9.57 -12.02
CA GLY A 218 -8.61 9.21 -13.21
C GLY A 218 -7.99 8.09 -14.05
N ILE A 219 -8.65 7.79 -15.18
CA ILE A 219 -8.41 6.61 -16.03
C ILE A 219 -7.02 6.53 -16.66
N PHE A 220 -6.30 7.65 -16.75
CA PHE A 220 -4.97 7.71 -17.35
C PHE A 220 -3.86 7.30 -16.37
N ASN A 221 -4.20 6.95 -15.13
CA ASN A 221 -3.23 6.44 -14.17
C ASN A 221 -3.13 4.91 -14.27
N SER A 222 -1.90 4.39 -14.21
CA SER A 222 -1.63 2.95 -14.35
C SER A 222 -2.24 2.07 -13.26
N ALA A 223 -2.53 2.63 -12.09
CA ALA A 223 -3.17 1.92 -10.98
C ALA A 223 -4.69 2.15 -10.90
N TYR A 224 -5.32 2.80 -11.90
CA TYR A 224 -6.75 3.11 -11.87
C TYR A 224 -7.64 1.87 -11.64
N PHE A 225 -7.27 0.72 -12.23
CA PHE A 225 -7.94 -0.56 -11.98
C PHE A 225 -7.97 -0.91 -10.48
N GLU A 226 -6.86 -0.73 -9.77
CA GLU A 226 -6.83 -0.99 -8.33
C GLU A 226 -7.69 0.01 -7.56
N HIS A 227 -7.74 1.27 -7.99
CA HIS A 227 -8.53 2.30 -7.32
C HIS A 227 -10.02 1.96 -7.39
N SER A 228 -10.50 1.62 -8.59
CA SER A 228 -11.90 1.23 -8.82
C SER A 228 -12.24 -0.10 -8.15
N PHE A 229 -11.32 -1.07 -8.20
CA PHE A 229 -11.47 -2.36 -7.51
C PHE A 229 -11.64 -2.18 -6.00
N LEU A 230 -10.76 -1.40 -5.36
CA LEU A 230 -10.82 -1.17 -3.92
C LEU A 230 -12.07 -0.39 -3.54
N ALA A 231 -12.43 0.66 -4.29
CA ALA A 231 -13.67 1.41 -4.07
C ALA A 231 -14.89 0.48 -4.10
N GLN A 232 -15.02 -0.33 -5.16
CA GLN A 232 -16.12 -1.28 -5.31
C GLN A 232 -16.17 -2.32 -4.18
N ARG A 233 -15.03 -2.92 -3.82
CA ARG A 233 -14.97 -3.96 -2.77
C ARG A 233 -15.26 -3.43 -1.38
N MET A 234 -14.89 -2.19 -1.11
CA MET A 234 -15.16 -1.53 0.18
C MET A 234 -16.55 -0.89 0.25
N GLY A 235 -17.28 -0.80 -0.86
CA GLY A 235 -18.51 -0.02 -0.95
C GLY A 235 -18.27 1.49 -0.78
N ALA A 236 -17.10 1.98 -1.18
CA ALA A 236 -16.74 3.39 -1.17
C ALA A 236 -16.99 4.02 -2.56
N GLU A 237 -17.23 5.32 -2.60
CA GLU A 237 -17.40 6.06 -3.85
C GLU A 237 -16.05 6.31 -4.51
N LEU A 238 -15.93 6.03 -5.82
CA LEU A 238 -14.75 6.39 -6.60
C LEU A 238 -14.94 7.79 -7.18
N VAL A 239 -14.07 8.74 -6.79
CA VAL A 239 -14.23 10.15 -7.13
C VAL A 239 -12.94 10.75 -7.69
N GLU A 240 -13.07 11.71 -8.60
CA GLU A 240 -11.98 12.59 -9.03
C GLU A 240 -12.07 13.94 -8.30
N GLY A 241 -11.01 14.75 -8.34
CA GLY A 241 -10.96 16.02 -7.62
C GLY A 241 -12.12 16.96 -7.95
N GLN A 242 -12.57 16.96 -9.21
CA GLN A 242 -13.71 17.78 -9.67
C GLN A 242 -15.06 17.38 -9.08
N ASP A 243 -15.20 16.15 -8.57
CA ASP A 243 -16.43 15.65 -7.96
C ASP A 243 -16.56 16.15 -6.51
N LEU A 244 -15.46 16.63 -5.91
CA LEU A 244 -15.42 17.15 -4.56
C LEU A 244 -15.38 18.68 -4.54
N VAL A 245 -15.77 19.26 -3.42
CA VAL A 245 -15.65 20.69 -3.12
C VAL A 245 -15.48 20.88 -1.62
N VAL A 246 -14.65 21.83 -1.21
CA VAL A 246 -14.55 22.25 0.20
C VAL A 246 -15.47 23.45 0.42
N GLY A 247 -16.33 23.37 1.43
CA GLY A 247 -17.23 24.46 1.82
C GLY A 247 -16.54 25.54 2.66
N ASP A 248 -17.25 26.65 2.90
CA ASP A 248 -16.78 27.75 3.77
C ASP A 248 -16.62 27.32 5.24
N ASP A 249 -17.18 26.17 5.61
CA ASP A 249 -17.06 25.51 6.91
C ASP A 249 -15.85 24.55 7.00
N ASP A 250 -14.97 24.58 6.00
CA ASP A 250 -13.83 23.67 5.82
C ASP A 250 -14.25 22.18 5.89
N CYS A 251 -15.47 21.85 5.47
CA CYS A 251 -15.90 20.45 5.28
C CYS A 251 -15.81 20.06 3.80
N VAL A 252 -15.51 18.78 3.54
CA VAL A 252 -15.46 18.25 2.18
C VAL A 252 -16.81 17.68 1.78
N TYR A 253 -17.27 18.02 0.58
CA TYR A 253 -18.53 17.58 0.02
C TYR A 253 -18.34 16.94 -1.35
N MET A 254 -19.03 15.83 -1.59
CA MET A 254 -19.18 15.20 -2.89
C MET A 254 -20.41 15.77 -3.60
N LYS A 255 -20.28 16.08 -4.89
CA LYS A 255 -21.38 16.55 -5.73
C LYS A 255 -22.23 15.38 -6.20
N THR A 256 -23.49 15.35 -5.78
CA THR A 256 -24.47 14.35 -6.26
C THR A 256 -25.61 15.04 -7.01
N ILE A 257 -26.42 14.25 -7.71
CA ILE A 257 -27.65 14.75 -8.35
C ILE A 257 -28.68 15.27 -7.33
N GLN A 258 -28.61 14.85 -6.07
CA GLN A 258 -29.51 15.26 -5.00
C GLN A 258 -28.98 16.46 -4.21
N GLY A 259 -27.75 16.89 -4.47
CA GLY A 259 -27.06 17.96 -3.76
C GLY A 259 -25.70 17.53 -3.24
N LEU A 260 -25.17 18.33 -2.31
CA LEU A 260 -23.88 18.06 -1.68
C LEU A 260 -24.04 17.01 -0.57
N GLU A 261 -23.22 15.96 -0.62
CA GLU A 261 -23.11 14.96 0.44
C GLU A 261 -21.76 15.12 1.14
N ARG A 262 -21.75 15.14 2.48
CA ARG A 262 -20.51 15.35 3.22
C ARG A 262 -19.64 14.09 3.21
N VAL A 263 -18.38 14.25 2.82
CA VAL A 263 -17.33 13.21 2.84
C VAL A 263 -16.58 13.27 4.16
N ASP A 264 -16.38 12.11 4.79
CA ASP A 264 -15.74 12.00 6.11
C ASP A 264 -14.33 11.47 6.04
N VAL A 265 -14.06 10.59 5.07
CA VAL A 265 -12.76 9.95 4.90
C VAL A 265 -12.43 9.86 3.42
N ILE A 266 -11.22 10.28 3.08
CA ILE A 266 -10.67 10.18 1.73
C ILE A 266 -9.50 9.19 1.77
N TYR A 267 -9.67 8.05 1.12
CA TYR A 267 -8.55 7.20 0.73
C TYR A 267 -7.94 7.78 -0.55
N ARG A 268 -6.85 8.55 -0.40
CA ARG A 268 -6.24 9.25 -1.53
C ARG A 268 -5.36 8.30 -2.33
N ARG A 269 -5.48 8.37 -3.65
CA ARG A 269 -4.60 7.70 -4.61
C ARG A 269 -3.84 8.69 -5.48
N ILE A 270 -3.60 9.88 -4.94
CA ILE A 270 -2.94 11.02 -5.57
C ILE A 270 -1.78 11.47 -4.68
N ASP A 271 -0.63 11.79 -5.28
CA ASP A 271 0.55 12.30 -4.58
C ASP A 271 0.29 13.67 -3.94
N ASP A 272 0.96 13.95 -2.82
CA ASP A 272 0.79 15.16 -2.00
C ASP A 272 0.76 16.44 -2.82
N LEU A 273 1.68 16.59 -3.77
CA LEU A 273 1.82 17.84 -4.52
C LEU A 273 0.60 18.17 -5.40
N PHE A 274 -0.25 17.18 -5.66
CA PHE A 274 -1.40 17.32 -6.54
C PHE A 274 -2.74 17.37 -5.80
N ILE A 275 -2.79 17.11 -4.48
CA ILE A 275 -4.07 16.97 -3.75
C ILE A 275 -4.79 18.29 -3.46
N ASP A 276 -4.08 19.41 -3.40
CA ASP A 276 -4.66 20.72 -3.08
C ASP A 276 -3.89 21.86 -3.80
N PRO A 277 -4.46 22.45 -4.86
CA PRO A 277 -3.81 23.53 -5.60
C PRO A 277 -3.71 24.85 -4.83
N GLU A 278 -4.43 25.02 -3.71
CA GLU A 278 -4.25 26.21 -2.86
C GLU A 278 -2.96 26.15 -2.03
N VAL A 279 -2.41 24.94 -1.85
CA VAL A 279 -1.28 24.68 -0.94
C VAL A 279 -0.04 24.22 -1.69
N PHE A 280 -0.20 23.37 -2.71
CA PHE A 280 0.91 22.75 -3.43
C PHE A 280 1.03 23.27 -4.87
N LEU A 281 0.80 22.42 -5.88
CA LEU A 281 0.91 22.82 -7.28
C LEU A 281 -0.37 23.54 -7.72
N PRO A 282 -0.31 24.86 -8.03
CA PRO A 282 -1.49 25.65 -8.35
C PRO A 282 -2.18 25.22 -9.66
N ASP A 283 -1.42 24.63 -10.58
CA ASP A 283 -1.93 24.13 -11.86
C ASP A 283 -2.46 22.68 -11.76
N SER A 284 -2.48 22.08 -10.56
CA SER A 284 -3.03 20.73 -10.38
C SER A 284 -4.53 20.71 -10.63
N MET A 285 -4.95 19.86 -11.57
CA MET A 285 -6.37 19.58 -11.86
C MET A 285 -6.87 18.30 -11.18
N LEU A 286 -6.00 17.60 -10.44
CA LEU A 286 -6.31 16.29 -9.84
C LEU A 286 -6.87 16.40 -8.42
N GLY A 287 -6.50 17.47 -7.72
CA GLY A 287 -6.82 17.70 -6.31
C GLY A 287 -8.12 18.45 -6.08
N VAL A 288 -8.32 18.87 -4.83
CA VAL A 288 -9.49 19.61 -4.37
C VAL A 288 -9.01 20.86 -3.64
N PRO A 289 -9.31 22.07 -4.15
CA PRO A 289 -8.96 23.32 -3.48
C PRO A 289 -9.47 23.36 -2.03
N GLY A 290 -8.57 23.62 -1.08
CA GLY A 290 -8.90 23.75 0.35
C GLY A 290 -8.90 22.43 1.13
N LEU A 291 -8.58 21.30 0.50
CA LEU A 291 -8.55 19.98 1.14
C LEU A 291 -7.61 19.93 2.35
N MET A 292 -6.44 20.59 2.26
CA MET A 292 -5.50 20.65 3.37
C MET A 292 -6.06 21.45 4.55
N ARG A 293 -6.88 22.48 4.31
CA ARG A 293 -7.56 23.21 5.39
C ARG A 293 -8.56 22.30 6.10
N ALA A 294 -9.41 21.61 5.34
CA ALA A 294 -10.39 20.68 5.87
C ALA A 294 -9.76 19.55 6.71
N TRP A 295 -8.65 18.99 6.22
CA TRP A 295 -7.90 17.95 6.94
C TRP A 295 -7.27 18.48 8.23
N LYS A 296 -6.60 19.65 8.19
CA LYS A 296 -6.00 20.27 9.38
C LYS A 296 -7.03 20.71 10.42
N ALA A 297 -8.24 21.07 10.00
CA ALA A 297 -9.36 21.36 10.87
C ALA A 297 -9.95 20.10 11.54
N GLY A 298 -9.55 18.90 11.11
CA GLY A 298 -10.08 17.63 11.59
C GLY A 298 -11.47 17.28 11.05
N ASN A 299 -11.91 17.97 9.98
CA ASN A 299 -13.23 17.78 9.38
C ASN A 299 -13.31 16.60 8.41
N VAL A 300 -12.16 16.08 7.96
CA VAL A 300 -12.03 14.91 7.08
C VAL A 300 -10.79 14.11 7.45
N GLY A 301 -10.88 12.77 7.44
CA GLY A 301 -9.73 11.87 7.53
C GLY A 301 -9.09 11.66 6.16
N ILE A 302 -7.75 11.64 6.06
CA ILE A 302 -7.04 11.33 4.81
C ILE A 302 -6.08 10.16 5.04
N ALA A 303 -6.20 9.12 4.22
CA ALA A 303 -5.32 7.96 4.24
C ALA A 303 -4.59 7.80 2.89
N ASN A 304 -3.27 7.67 2.85
CA ASN A 304 -2.34 8.03 3.93
C ASN A 304 -2.34 9.54 4.17
N ALA A 305 -1.88 9.99 5.34
CA ALA A 305 -1.80 11.42 5.64
C ALA A 305 -0.87 12.13 4.64
N PRO A 306 -1.17 13.39 4.27
CA PRO A 306 -0.20 14.26 3.59
C PRO A 306 1.10 14.35 4.41
N GLY A 307 2.26 14.33 3.74
CA GLY A 307 3.57 14.39 4.38
C GLY A 307 4.16 13.03 4.80
N ALA A 308 3.41 11.93 4.75
CA ALA A 308 3.94 10.60 5.11
C ALA A 308 5.18 10.17 4.29
N GLY A 309 5.37 10.74 3.09
CA GLY A 309 6.49 10.45 2.22
C GLY A 309 7.87 10.88 2.72
N VAL A 310 7.96 11.72 3.77
CA VAL A 310 9.25 12.11 4.35
C VAL A 310 10.05 10.90 4.87
N ALA A 311 9.37 9.82 5.25
CA ALA A 311 9.99 8.60 5.75
C ALA A 311 10.21 7.51 4.67
N ASP A 312 9.86 7.79 3.41
CA ASP A 312 10.08 6.96 2.21
C ASP A 312 11.37 7.38 1.46
N ASP A 313 12.10 8.38 1.96
CA ASP A 313 13.37 8.77 1.33
C ASP A 313 14.42 7.66 1.47
N LYS A 314 15.14 7.36 0.38
CA LYS A 314 16.09 6.23 0.32
C LYS A 314 17.16 6.30 1.40
N VAL A 315 17.57 7.51 1.76
CA VAL A 315 18.59 7.72 2.78
C VAL A 315 18.03 7.52 4.20
N VAL A 316 16.73 7.75 4.41
CA VAL A 316 16.05 7.56 5.70
C VAL A 316 15.99 6.07 6.08
N TYR A 317 15.91 5.16 5.10
CA TYR A 317 15.82 3.72 5.35
C TYR A 317 16.97 3.16 6.19
N ALA A 318 18.19 3.68 6.00
CA ALA A 318 19.36 3.26 6.76
C ALA A 318 19.22 3.52 8.27
N TRP A 319 18.36 4.47 8.67
CA TRP A 319 18.16 4.89 10.06
C TRP A 319 16.97 4.21 10.74
N VAL A 320 16.16 3.46 10.01
CA VAL A 320 14.97 2.81 10.59
C VAL A 320 15.30 1.84 11.74
N PRO A 321 16.40 1.07 11.71
CA PRO A 321 16.84 0.31 12.88
C PRO A 321 17.03 1.17 14.14
N ASP A 322 17.61 2.36 13.99
CA ASP A 322 17.83 3.28 15.09
C ASP A 322 16.54 3.98 15.53
N MET A 323 15.61 4.24 14.61
CA MET A 323 14.26 4.69 14.94
C MET A 323 13.52 3.66 15.80
N VAL A 324 13.62 2.38 15.48
CA VAL A 324 13.00 1.31 16.30
C VAL A 324 13.58 1.33 17.72
N ARG A 325 14.90 1.43 17.87
CA ARG A 325 15.55 1.52 19.18
C ARG A 325 15.14 2.80 19.94
N TYR A 326 15.18 3.93 19.26
CA TYR A 326 14.92 5.25 19.86
C TYR A 326 13.46 5.40 20.28
N TYR A 327 12.52 5.10 19.38
CA TYR A 327 11.11 5.34 19.64
C TYR A 327 10.42 4.21 20.39
N LEU A 328 10.84 2.96 20.21
CA LEU A 328 10.16 1.80 20.80
C LEU A 328 10.95 1.19 21.96
N GLY A 329 12.26 1.46 22.08
CA GLY A 329 13.11 0.79 23.06
C GLY A 329 13.25 -0.72 22.78
N GLU A 330 13.05 -1.12 21.52
CA GLU A 330 13.07 -2.51 21.07
C GLU A 330 14.26 -2.72 20.10
N GLU A 331 14.74 -3.95 19.95
CA GLU A 331 15.63 -4.29 18.83
C GLU A 331 14.82 -4.58 17.55
N PRO A 332 15.32 -4.21 16.36
CA PRO A 332 14.67 -4.54 15.10
C PRO A 332 14.46 -6.03 14.91
N LEU A 333 13.22 -6.44 14.65
CA LEU A 333 12.86 -7.86 14.46
C LEU A 333 13.11 -8.36 13.03
N ILE A 334 13.14 -7.45 12.06
CA ILE A 334 13.43 -7.75 10.66
C ILE A 334 14.64 -6.93 10.21
N PRO A 335 15.63 -7.54 9.52
CA PRO A 335 16.81 -6.84 9.11
C PRO A 335 16.52 -5.90 7.92
N ASN A 336 17.33 -4.84 7.84
CA ASN A 336 17.37 -3.90 6.72
C ASN A 336 18.60 -4.22 5.85
N VAL A 337 18.51 -3.98 4.54
CA VAL A 337 19.69 -4.04 3.66
C VAL A 337 20.69 -2.94 4.00
#